data_AF-A0A7S2IXF0-F1
#
_entry.id   AF-A0A7S2IXF0-F1
#
_cell.length_a   1.000
_cell.length_b   1.000
_cell.length_c   1.000
_cell.angle_alpha   90.00
_cell.angle_beta   90.00
_cell.angle_gamma   90.00
#
_symmetry.space_group_name_H-M   'P 1'
#
loop_
_entity.id
_entity.type
_entity.pdbx_description
1 polymer ?
#
loop_
_entity_poly.entity_id
_entity_poly.type
_entity_poly.pdbx_seq_one_letter_code
_entity_poly.pdbx_strand_id
1 'polypeptide(L)'
;MIYFWDERDGPNFCGWWFGPKVGGDQVWAYHPGKQSATPPKSGWKVPYDGPVDPTFVISKASAGQVQAQQQQQPQQQVTQQQMLALSQQQQLAQQQQLLVQQQQMENIKRLEMMRQQQQLQHQQLQRQQLEQNRRQLEQQNRVRMDQQRHQVDEMQRRQAEEKDRRVELMHRQRAEQAAMLNIRRVVFKLRSATVETLPALEQELAEALQRELPNCIGMSEKVTKEAGAVLEDIKGRFRKAEEARLEVERKRQESIERAQELLRQLSGFIEAAESACKGLAEESARMAKNGAEMTQSEVEASAKTVDEAGTDVRAKLKACSDHILQNGVAMRVGDAVAAPTKADAPAEEQQDRPSLAKLVFRMNECTKLADATQASFTLAKQSLHKMAVAKHKMEASEKQFDRYGGKDSMMTKKDVEKYAKSEFQFSMPAAAIEEMWKALAVGDAKGVKKAHFQQVRVAVGIARERAKDAKRKAERLEKEKKLA
;
A
#
# COMPACT_ATOMS: atom_id res chain seq x y z
N MET A 1 66.98 -27.27 -11.30
CA MET A 1 67.06 -27.37 -12.77
C MET A 1 66.83 -26.00 -13.35
N ILE A 2 67.49 -25.66 -14.47
CA ILE A 2 67.28 -24.39 -15.18
C ILE A 2 66.53 -24.68 -16.48
N TYR A 3 65.49 -23.91 -16.78
CA TYR A 3 64.73 -24.00 -18.02
C TYR A 3 64.36 -22.61 -18.54
N PHE A 4 63.99 -22.52 -19.81
CA PHE A 4 63.39 -21.34 -20.42
C PHE A 4 61.87 -21.53 -20.51
N TRP A 5 61.12 -20.47 -20.29
CA TRP A 5 59.68 -20.40 -20.54
C TRP A 5 59.43 -19.32 -21.60
N ASP A 6 58.56 -19.60 -22.57
CA ASP A 6 58.25 -18.67 -23.67
C ASP A 6 57.04 -17.78 -23.37
N GLU A 7 56.55 -17.03 -24.36
CA GLU A 7 55.55 -15.97 -24.16
C GLU A 7 54.09 -16.46 -24.09
N ARG A 8 53.83 -17.78 -24.10
CA ARG A 8 52.47 -18.35 -24.14
C ARG A 8 51.56 -17.85 -23.00
N ASP A 9 52.07 -17.79 -21.78
CA ASP A 9 51.33 -17.31 -20.60
C ASP A 9 51.50 -15.81 -20.34
N GLY A 10 52.07 -15.08 -21.31
CA GLY A 10 52.24 -13.63 -21.30
C GLY A 10 53.69 -13.16 -21.09
N PRO A 11 53.99 -11.91 -21.49
CA PRO A 11 55.36 -11.40 -21.60
C PRO A 11 56.10 -11.29 -20.27
N ASN A 12 55.39 -11.31 -19.14
CA ASN A 12 55.95 -11.20 -17.79
C ASN A 12 56.51 -12.52 -17.23
N PHE A 13 56.04 -13.66 -17.74
CA PHE A 13 56.49 -15.00 -17.32
C PHE A 13 57.55 -15.61 -18.25
N CYS A 14 57.77 -15.01 -19.42
CA CYS A 14 58.79 -15.43 -20.38
C CYS A 14 60.21 -15.04 -19.92
N GLY A 15 61.09 -16.04 -19.84
CA GLY A 15 62.46 -15.88 -19.38
C GLY A 15 63.07 -17.19 -18.87
N TRP A 16 64.19 -17.08 -18.17
CA TRP A 16 64.90 -18.21 -17.58
C TRP A 16 64.50 -18.41 -16.12
N TRP A 17 64.20 -19.65 -15.76
CA TRP A 17 63.65 -20.06 -14.46
C TRP A 17 64.51 -21.14 -13.80
N PHE A 18 64.62 -21.09 -12.48
CA PHE A 18 65.21 -22.15 -11.65
C PHE A 18 64.15 -22.82 -10.79
N GLY A 19 63.96 -24.13 -10.96
CA GLY A 19 63.00 -24.93 -10.17
C GLY A 19 63.29 -26.44 -10.23
N PRO A 20 62.47 -27.29 -9.59
CA PRO A 20 62.63 -28.74 -9.62
C PRO A 20 62.07 -29.37 -10.91
N LYS A 21 61.04 -28.74 -11.52
CA LYS A 21 60.36 -29.21 -12.73
C LYS A 21 60.04 -28.03 -13.66
N VAL A 22 60.07 -28.26 -14.98
CA VAL A 22 59.59 -27.30 -15.98
C VAL A 22 58.08 -27.06 -15.78
N GLY A 23 57.66 -25.81 -15.66
CA GLY A 23 56.26 -25.45 -15.39
C GLY A 23 55.75 -25.90 -14.02
N GLY A 24 56.64 -25.99 -13.02
CA GLY A 24 56.26 -26.22 -11.63
C GLY A 24 55.81 -24.94 -10.93
N ASP A 25 54.99 -25.10 -9.89
CA ASP A 25 54.60 -24.05 -8.94
C ASP A 25 55.77 -23.56 -8.07
N GLN A 26 56.73 -24.45 -7.79
CA GLN A 26 57.94 -24.14 -7.02
C GLN A 26 59.06 -23.58 -7.91
N VAL A 27 59.25 -22.26 -7.85
CA VAL A 27 60.35 -21.55 -8.52
C VAL A 27 61.19 -20.79 -7.50
N TRP A 28 62.52 -20.85 -7.63
CA TRP A 28 63.48 -20.29 -6.68
C TRP A 28 64.20 -19.05 -7.21
N ALA A 29 64.43 -18.99 -8.52
CA ALA A 29 65.07 -17.85 -9.18
C ALA A 29 64.50 -17.59 -10.58
N TYR A 30 64.54 -16.33 -11.01
CA TYR A 30 64.04 -15.87 -12.31
C TYR A 30 64.98 -14.85 -12.96
N HIS A 31 65.09 -14.88 -14.29
CA HIS A 31 65.77 -13.85 -15.08
C HIS A 31 64.97 -13.56 -16.38
N PRO A 32 64.52 -12.32 -16.64
CA PRO A 32 63.68 -11.94 -17.79
C PRO A 32 64.44 -11.87 -19.14
N GLY A 33 65.50 -12.67 -19.31
CA GLY A 33 66.48 -12.55 -20.39
C GLY A 33 66.09 -13.32 -21.66
N LYS A 34 65.26 -12.72 -22.52
CA LYS A 34 64.67 -13.40 -23.70
C LYS A 34 65.63 -13.66 -24.87
N GLN A 35 66.70 -12.87 -25.01
CA GLN A 35 67.60 -12.90 -26.18
C GLN A 35 68.74 -13.93 -26.11
N SER A 36 68.97 -14.55 -24.94
CA SER A 36 70.06 -15.53 -24.78
C SER A 36 69.56 -16.94 -24.98
N ALA A 37 70.13 -17.67 -25.94
CA ALA A 37 69.88 -19.10 -26.18
C ALA A 37 70.46 -20.04 -25.09
N THR A 38 71.10 -19.50 -24.06
CA THR A 38 71.60 -20.27 -22.89
C THR A 38 71.39 -19.49 -21.59
N PRO A 39 71.37 -20.14 -20.41
CA PRO A 39 71.14 -19.45 -19.13
C PRO A 39 72.09 -18.26 -18.92
N PRO A 40 71.57 -17.06 -18.54
CA PRO A 40 72.38 -15.92 -18.18
C PRO A 40 73.35 -16.22 -17.03
N LYS A 41 74.57 -15.68 -17.10
CA LYS A 41 75.61 -15.92 -16.07
C LYS A 41 75.34 -15.20 -14.76
N SER A 42 74.62 -14.09 -14.76
CA SER A 42 74.34 -13.22 -13.61
C SER A 42 73.05 -12.44 -13.88
N GLY A 43 72.56 -11.65 -12.92
CA GLY A 43 71.33 -10.86 -13.10
C GLY A 43 70.04 -11.57 -12.66
N TRP A 44 70.16 -12.63 -11.87
CA TRP A 44 69.04 -13.43 -11.37
C TRP A 44 68.36 -12.76 -10.18
N LYS A 45 67.02 -12.82 -10.14
CA LYS A 45 66.23 -12.53 -8.94
C LYS A 45 66.19 -13.76 -8.05
N VAL A 46 66.54 -13.60 -6.77
CA VAL A 46 66.49 -14.67 -5.75
C VAL A 46 65.97 -14.07 -4.43
N PRO A 47 64.77 -14.43 -3.93
CA PRO A 47 63.72 -15.23 -4.57
C PRO A 47 63.22 -14.63 -5.91
N TYR A 48 62.41 -15.40 -6.65
CA TYR A 48 62.04 -15.06 -8.04
C TYR A 48 61.31 -13.72 -8.23
N ASP A 49 60.61 -13.21 -7.22
CA ASP A 49 59.93 -11.89 -7.24
C ASP A 49 60.84 -10.74 -6.76
N GLY A 50 61.86 -11.07 -5.98
CA GLY A 50 62.75 -10.17 -5.25
C GLY A 50 63.68 -9.29 -6.11
N PRO A 51 64.64 -8.61 -5.45
CA PRO A 51 65.69 -7.87 -6.14
C PRO A 51 66.63 -8.81 -6.92
N VAL A 52 67.38 -8.26 -7.86
CA VAL A 52 68.48 -8.98 -8.52
C VAL A 52 69.62 -9.15 -7.52
N ASP A 53 70.07 -10.39 -7.34
CA ASP A 53 71.24 -10.72 -6.53
C ASP A 53 72.51 -10.58 -7.40
N PRO A 54 73.42 -9.63 -7.09
CA PRO A 54 74.67 -9.47 -7.83
C PRO A 54 75.71 -10.55 -7.51
N THR A 55 75.53 -11.33 -6.45
CA THR A 55 76.44 -12.40 -6.02
C THR A 55 76.11 -13.76 -6.65
N PHE A 56 74.88 -13.95 -7.13
CA PHE A 56 74.43 -15.20 -7.73
C PHE A 56 74.90 -15.35 -9.19
N VAL A 57 75.92 -16.19 -9.40
CA VAL A 57 76.59 -16.39 -10.69
C VAL A 57 76.53 -17.86 -11.14
N ILE A 58 76.21 -18.09 -12.42
CA ILE A 58 76.12 -19.41 -13.05
C ILE A 58 77.27 -19.60 -14.07
N SER A 59 78.04 -20.67 -13.89
CA SER A 59 79.12 -21.09 -14.81
C SER A 59 78.88 -22.49 -15.37
N LYS A 60 79.23 -22.72 -16.64
CA LYS A 60 79.29 -24.08 -17.22
C LYS A 60 80.63 -24.74 -16.85
N ALA A 61 80.58 -25.94 -16.28
CA ALA A 61 81.79 -26.72 -16.02
C ALA A 61 82.35 -27.35 -17.30
N SER A 62 83.66 -27.24 -17.52
CA SER A 62 84.38 -27.88 -18.63
C SER A 62 85.12 -29.12 -18.14
N ALA A 63 84.96 -30.25 -18.84
CA ALA A 63 85.70 -31.47 -18.54
C ALA A 63 87.14 -31.40 -19.07
N GLY A 64 88.08 -32.01 -18.34
CA GLY A 64 89.51 -32.12 -18.67
C GLY A 64 90.07 -33.44 -18.14
N GLN A 65 91.21 -33.90 -18.68
CA GLN A 65 91.66 -35.30 -18.56
C GLN A 65 93.20 -35.42 -18.46
N VAL A 66 93.66 -36.60 -17.97
CA VAL A 66 95.01 -37.23 -18.04
C VAL A 66 96.25 -36.70 -17.23
N GLN A 67 96.80 -37.62 -16.41
CA GLN A 67 98.21 -38.05 -16.23
C GLN A 67 99.37 -37.16 -15.65
N ALA A 68 99.88 -37.61 -14.48
CA ALA A 68 101.23 -38.23 -14.25
C ALA A 68 102.54 -37.46 -13.88
N GLN A 69 103.20 -38.02 -12.84
CA GLN A 69 104.65 -38.24 -12.57
C GLN A 69 105.65 -37.20 -11.95
N GLN A 70 106.24 -37.66 -10.83
CA GLN A 70 107.66 -37.64 -10.36
C GLN A 70 108.45 -36.35 -10.01
N GLN A 71 109.20 -36.43 -8.88
CA GLN A 71 110.60 -35.99 -8.71
C GLN A 71 111.26 -36.68 -7.48
N GLN A 72 112.58 -36.50 -7.23
CA GLN A 72 113.39 -37.33 -6.32
C GLN A 72 114.56 -36.61 -5.59
N GLN A 73 115.04 -37.24 -4.48
CA GLN A 73 116.46 -37.38 -4.05
C GLN A 73 117.27 -36.13 -3.59
N PRO A 74 118.55 -36.27 -3.09
CA PRO A 74 119.30 -37.45 -2.59
C PRO A 74 120.12 -37.27 -1.28
N GLN A 75 120.68 -38.38 -0.74
CA GLN A 75 122.09 -38.64 -0.33
C GLN A 75 122.19 -39.91 0.59
N GLN A 76 123.33 -40.55 0.91
CA GLN A 76 124.76 -40.20 0.67
C GLN A 76 125.65 -41.42 0.23
N GLN A 77 126.79 -41.69 0.89
CA GLN A 77 127.95 -42.52 0.47
C GLN A 77 128.25 -43.69 1.47
N VAL A 78 128.52 -44.95 1.05
CA VAL A 78 129.82 -45.67 0.79
C VAL A 78 131.01 -45.37 1.74
N THR A 79 131.98 -46.25 2.06
CA THR A 79 132.72 -47.35 1.34
C THR A 79 133.43 -48.29 2.39
N GLN A 80 134.25 -49.37 2.20
CA GLN A 80 134.85 -50.21 1.13
C GLN A 80 135.51 -51.53 1.70
N GLN A 81 135.79 -52.57 0.86
CA GLN A 81 136.94 -53.55 0.93
C GLN A 81 137.06 -54.59 2.12
N GLN A 82 137.83 -55.71 2.10
CA GLN A 82 138.65 -56.43 1.08
C GLN A 82 138.77 -57.99 1.31
N MET A 83 139.51 -58.65 0.40
CA MET A 83 139.84 -60.08 0.19
C MET A 83 140.14 -61.03 1.38
N LEU A 84 139.44 -62.17 1.41
CA LEU A 84 139.94 -63.49 0.91
C LEU A 84 141.42 -63.90 1.14
N ALA A 85 141.92 -63.98 2.38
CA ALA A 85 143.26 -64.57 2.65
C ALA A 85 143.49 -65.17 4.06
N LEU A 86 142.65 -66.09 4.57
CA LEU A 86 142.95 -66.81 5.84
C LEU A 86 142.34 -68.24 5.96
N SER A 87 142.17 -68.95 4.85
CA SER A 87 141.34 -70.16 4.74
C SER A 87 141.91 -71.46 5.36
N GLN A 88 143.03 -71.43 6.10
CA GLN A 88 143.68 -72.65 6.61
C GLN A 88 144.10 -72.62 8.09
N GLN A 89 143.59 -71.67 8.88
CA GLN A 89 143.74 -71.69 10.36
C GLN A 89 142.39 -71.56 11.12
N GLN A 90 141.27 -71.56 10.39
CA GLN A 90 139.94 -71.28 10.94
C GLN A 90 139.18 -72.54 11.44
N GLN A 91 139.49 -73.72 10.89
CA GLN A 91 138.68 -74.94 11.10
C GLN A 91 138.71 -75.50 12.53
N LEU A 92 139.83 -75.36 13.26
CA LEU A 92 139.94 -75.87 14.63
C LEU A 92 139.23 -75.00 15.68
N ALA A 93 139.09 -73.68 15.45
CA ALA A 93 138.32 -72.80 16.31
C ALA A 93 136.80 -72.92 16.06
N GLN A 94 136.41 -73.11 14.80
CA GLN A 94 135.01 -73.12 14.36
C GLN A 94 134.18 -74.23 15.01
N GLN A 95 134.76 -75.38 15.32
CA GLN A 95 134.06 -76.50 15.97
C GLN A 95 133.58 -76.16 17.39
N GLN A 96 134.35 -75.39 18.16
CA GLN A 96 133.97 -74.99 19.51
C GLN A 96 132.94 -73.84 19.50
N GLN A 97 133.02 -72.96 18.48
CA GLN A 97 132.08 -71.85 18.29
C GLN A 97 130.68 -72.30 17.86
N LEU A 98 130.57 -73.40 17.11
CA LEU A 98 129.30 -73.93 16.59
C LEU A 98 128.33 -74.35 17.71
N LEU A 99 128.86 -74.87 18.82
CA LEU A 99 128.05 -75.32 19.97
C LEU A 99 127.37 -74.13 20.68
N VAL A 100 128.11 -73.04 20.86
CA VAL A 100 127.61 -71.79 21.46
C VAL A 100 126.58 -71.11 20.54
N GLN A 101 126.84 -71.10 19.23
CA GLN A 101 125.92 -70.52 18.24
C GLN A 101 124.57 -71.26 18.20
N GLN A 102 124.54 -72.58 18.43
CA GLN A 102 123.31 -73.36 18.45
C GLN A 102 122.38 -72.94 19.61
N GLN A 103 122.93 -72.79 20.83
CA GLN A 103 122.17 -72.29 21.99
C GLN A 103 121.71 -70.82 21.81
N GLN A 104 122.48 -69.98 21.13
CA GLN A 104 122.06 -68.61 20.83
C GLN A 104 120.87 -68.59 19.85
N MET A 105 120.89 -69.38 18.77
CA MET A 105 119.77 -69.45 17.83
C MET A 105 118.46 -69.96 18.46
N GLU A 106 118.53 -70.93 19.39
CA GLU A 106 117.31 -71.45 20.03
C GLU A 106 116.66 -70.43 20.98
N ASN A 107 117.47 -69.66 21.71
CA ASN A 107 116.99 -68.53 22.52
C ASN A 107 116.39 -67.41 21.66
N ILE A 108 117.01 -67.07 20.52
CA ILE A 108 116.47 -66.07 19.58
C ILE A 108 115.10 -66.51 19.04
N LYS A 109 114.95 -67.78 18.60
CA LYS A 109 113.67 -68.31 18.09
C LYS A 109 112.57 -68.29 19.15
N ARG A 110 112.88 -68.59 20.42
CA ARG A 110 111.92 -68.45 21.54
C ARG A 110 111.47 -66.99 21.72
N LEU A 111 112.39 -66.03 21.63
CA LEU A 111 112.09 -64.61 21.78
C LEU A 111 111.23 -64.08 20.61
N GLU A 112 111.53 -64.48 19.37
CA GLU A 112 110.72 -64.12 18.20
C GLU A 112 109.31 -64.72 18.26
N MET A 113 109.17 -65.98 18.65
CA MET A 113 107.85 -66.63 18.81
C MET A 113 107.01 -65.93 19.88
N MET A 114 107.62 -65.54 21.02
CA MET A 114 106.95 -64.77 22.07
C MET A 114 106.50 -63.39 21.56
N ARG A 115 107.36 -62.69 20.80
CA ARG A 115 107.04 -61.39 20.18
C ARG A 115 105.90 -61.49 19.16
N GLN A 116 105.89 -62.54 18.33
CA GLN A 116 104.83 -62.80 17.37
C GLN A 116 103.49 -63.11 18.06
N GLN A 117 103.52 -63.88 19.14
CA GLN A 117 102.32 -64.16 19.95
C GLN A 117 101.76 -62.89 20.60
N GLN A 118 102.60 -62.01 21.16
CA GLN A 118 102.17 -60.71 21.67
C GLN A 118 101.56 -59.82 20.57
N GLN A 119 102.14 -59.78 19.37
CA GLN A 119 101.59 -59.00 18.25
C GLN A 119 100.21 -59.49 17.82
N LEU A 120 100.00 -60.81 17.73
CA LEU A 120 98.69 -61.41 17.44
C LEU A 120 97.66 -61.07 18.52
N GLN A 121 98.04 -61.18 19.80
CA GLN A 121 97.16 -60.89 20.94
C GLN A 121 96.75 -59.40 20.97
N HIS A 122 97.69 -58.48 20.70
CA HIS A 122 97.41 -57.05 20.59
C HIS A 122 96.49 -56.73 19.41
N GLN A 123 96.71 -57.35 18.25
CA GLN A 123 95.87 -57.16 17.05
C GLN A 123 94.44 -57.70 17.24
N GLN A 124 94.26 -58.81 17.98
CA GLN A 124 92.94 -59.31 18.35
C GLN A 124 92.19 -58.35 19.27
N LEU A 125 92.85 -57.81 20.30
CA LEU A 125 92.25 -56.84 21.22
C LEU A 125 91.82 -55.56 20.49
N GLN A 126 92.67 -55.05 19.59
CA GLN A 126 92.38 -53.87 18.77
C GLN A 126 91.18 -54.10 17.84
N ARG A 127 91.05 -55.29 17.24
CA ARG A 127 89.85 -55.67 16.46
C ARG A 127 88.59 -55.71 17.32
N GLN A 128 88.65 -56.28 18.52
CA GLN A 128 87.48 -56.33 19.43
C GLN A 128 87.02 -54.94 19.86
N GLN A 129 87.94 -54.02 20.19
CA GLN A 129 87.60 -52.62 20.50
C GLN A 129 86.94 -51.90 19.32
N LEU A 130 87.48 -52.08 18.09
CA LEU A 130 86.88 -51.50 16.88
C LEU A 130 85.47 -52.05 16.61
N GLU A 131 85.25 -53.36 16.82
CA GLU A 131 83.93 -53.95 16.61
C GLU A 131 82.91 -53.54 17.69
N GLN A 132 83.33 -53.41 18.95
CA GLN A 132 82.48 -52.87 20.02
C GLN A 132 82.08 -51.41 19.75
N ASN A 133 83.04 -50.56 19.35
CA ASN A 133 82.75 -49.18 18.92
C ASN A 133 81.75 -49.15 17.74
N ARG A 134 81.94 -50.02 16.73
CA ARG A 134 81.04 -50.09 15.57
C ARG A 134 79.62 -50.49 15.99
N ARG A 135 79.48 -51.51 16.84
CA ARG A 135 78.18 -51.98 17.37
C ARG A 135 77.49 -50.92 18.23
N GLN A 136 78.22 -50.18 19.07
CA GLN A 136 77.67 -49.06 19.84
C GLN A 136 77.20 -47.92 18.94
N LEU A 137 77.98 -47.54 17.92
CA LEU A 137 77.61 -46.50 16.96
C LEU A 137 76.40 -46.90 16.09
N GLU A 138 76.34 -48.17 15.66
CA GLU A 138 75.17 -48.75 14.96
C GLU A 138 73.91 -48.69 15.84
N GLN A 139 74.00 -49.08 17.11
CA GLN A 139 72.89 -49.00 18.06
C GLN A 139 72.45 -47.55 18.36
N GLN A 140 73.40 -46.64 18.58
CA GLN A 140 73.12 -45.23 18.85
C GLN A 140 72.46 -44.54 17.64
N ASN A 141 72.94 -44.82 16.43
CA ASN A 141 72.31 -44.35 15.20
C ASN A 141 70.91 -44.93 15.02
N ARG A 142 70.69 -46.23 15.33
CA ARG A 142 69.36 -46.84 15.26
C ARG A 142 68.38 -46.18 16.22
N VAL A 143 68.74 -46.03 17.50
CA VAL A 143 67.88 -45.36 18.50
C VAL A 143 67.59 -43.91 18.08
N ARG A 144 68.56 -43.19 17.53
CA ARG A 144 68.36 -41.82 17.02
C ARG A 144 67.40 -41.77 15.83
N MET A 145 67.51 -42.71 14.88
CA MET A 145 66.60 -42.82 13.73
C MET A 145 65.18 -43.21 14.16
N ASP A 146 65.05 -44.14 15.11
CA ASP A 146 63.75 -44.57 15.64
C ASP A 146 63.09 -43.44 16.46
N GLN A 147 63.85 -42.65 17.23
CA GLN A 147 63.35 -41.44 17.90
C GLN A 147 62.92 -40.36 16.90
N GLN A 148 63.69 -40.10 15.84
CA GLN A 148 63.31 -39.14 14.80
C GLN A 148 62.04 -39.58 14.06
N ARG A 149 61.87 -40.89 13.78
CA ARG A 149 60.62 -41.43 13.22
C ARG A 149 59.43 -41.17 14.14
N HIS A 150 59.54 -41.49 15.43
CA HIS A 150 58.44 -41.23 16.39
C HIS A 150 58.09 -39.74 16.48
N GLN A 151 59.08 -38.84 16.49
CA GLN A 151 58.83 -37.38 16.52
C GLN A 151 58.15 -36.88 15.24
N VAL A 152 58.52 -37.41 14.07
CA VAL A 152 57.87 -37.08 12.79
C VAL A 152 56.44 -37.63 12.73
N ASP A 153 56.23 -38.88 13.12
CA ASP A 153 54.91 -39.53 13.12
C ASP A 153 53.95 -38.84 14.12
N GLU A 154 54.44 -38.45 15.30
CA GLU A 154 53.64 -37.70 16.28
C GLU A 154 53.32 -36.29 15.78
N MET A 155 54.28 -35.59 15.17
CA MET A 155 54.05 -34.27 14.58
C MET A 155 53.04 -34.35 13.42
N GLN A 156 53.12 -35.36 12.56
CA GLN A 156 52.15 -35.59 11.49
C GLN A 156 50.76 -35.91 12.03
N ARG A 157 50.64 -36.72 13.10
CA ARG A 157 49.35 -36.97 13.77
C ARG A 157 48.75 -35.69 14.35
N ARG A 158 49.55 -34.89 15.07
CA ARG A 158 49.10 -33.59 15.62
C ARG A 158 48.64 -32.63 14.51
N GLN A 159 49.36 -32.54 13.40
CA GLN A 159 48.96 -31.73 12.24
C GLN A 159 47.73 -32.28 11.51
N ALA A 160 47.56 -33.60 11.42
CA ALA A 160 46.35 -34.22 10.88
C ALA A 160 45.13 -33.92 11.76
N GLU A 161 45.23 -34.14 13.07
CA GLU A 161 44.15 -33.80 14.02
C GLU A 161 43.80 -32.31 14.00
N GLU A 162 44.79 -31.41 13.94
CA GLU A 162 44.52 -29.97 13.85
C GLU A 162 43.84 -29.60 12.52
N LYS A 163 44.29 -30.18 11.40
CA LYS A 163 43.68 -29.99 10.09
C LYS A 163 42.25 -30.51 10.06
N ASP A 164 41.99 -31.69 10.61
CA ASP A 164 40.67 -32.31 10.62
C ASP A 164 39.70 -31.54 11.53
N ARG A 165 40.14 -31.11 12.72
CA ARG A 165 39.37 -30.17 13.58
C ARG A 165 39.07 -28.85 12.87
N ARG A 166 40.02 -28.31 12.09
CA ARG A 166 39.84 -27.08 11.31
C ARG A 166 38.87 -27.28 10.13
N VAL A 167 38.89 -28.44 9.49
CA VAL A 167 37.92 -28.83 8.45
C VAL A 167 36.53 -29.01 9.05
N GLU A 168 36.39 -29.75 10.15
CA GLU A 168 35.14 -29.92 10.89
C GLU A 168 34.53 -28.58 11.31
N LEU A 169 35.35 -27.68 11.88
CA LEU A 169 34.91 -26.32 12.26
C LEU A 169 34.41 -25.52 11.04
N MET A 170 35.10 -25.59 9.89
CA MET A 170 34.63 -24.93 8.66
C MET A 170 33.35 -25.57 8.10
N HIS A 171 33.17 -26.89 8.20
CA HIS A 171 31.92 -27.55 7.83
C HIS A 171 30.77 -27.13 8.76
N ARG A 172 31.00 -27.06 10.07
CA ARG A 172 30.02 -26.61 11.06
C ARG A 172 29.61 -25.14 10.85
N GLN A 173 30.57 -24.25 10.59
CA GLN A 173 30.29 -22.84 10.24
C GLN A 173 29.51 -22.71 8.92
N ARG A 174 29.82 -23.52 7.90
CA ARG A 174 29.04 -23.56 6.65
C ARG A 174 27.63 -24.08 6.86
N ALA A 175 27.43 -25.09 7.70
CA ALA A 175 26.11 -25.60 8.05
C ALA A 175 25.27 -24.55 8.80
N GLU A 176 25.85 -23.86 9.79
CA GLU A 176 25.19 -22.77 10.52
C GLU A 176 24.81 -21.59 9.61
N GLN A 177 25.68 -21.21 8.67
CA GLN A 177 25.37 -20.17 7.67
C GLN A 177 24.28 -20.61 6.69
N ALA A 178 24.31 -21.85 6.19
CA ALA A 178 23.28 -22.38 5.31
C ALA A 178 21.91 -22.45 6.00
N ALA A 179 21.88 -22.92 7.24
CA ALA A 179 20.67 -23.00 8.06
C ALA A 179 20.05 -21.62 8.35
N MET A 180 20.88 -20.64 8.72
CA MET A 180 20.46 -19.25 8.88
C MET A 180 19.89 -18.66 7.58
N LEU A 181 20.51 -18.94 6.43
CA LEU A 181 20.01 -18.48 5.12
C LEU A 181 18.69 -19.16 4.73
N ASN A 182 18.50 -20.44 5.05
CA ASN A 182 17.24 -21.15 4.81
C ASN A 182 16.08 -20.50 5.58
N ILE A 183 16.23 -20.28 6.89
CA ILE A 183 15.21 -19.61 7.71
C ILE A 183 14.96 -18.18 7.19
N ARG A 184 16.02 -17.40 6.88
CA ARG A 184 15.88 -16.03 6.39
C ARG A 184 15.18 -15.93 5.02
N ARG A 185 15.23 -16.96 4.16
CA ARG A 185 14.42 -17.01 2.92
C ARG A 185 12.92 -17.09 3.23
N VAL A 186 12.52 -17.89 4.22
CA VAL A 186 11.10 -18.00 4.61
C VAL A 186 10.62 -16.73 5.31
N VAL A 187 11.44 -16.15 6.20
CA VAL A 187 11.17 -14.83 6.79
C VAL A 187 11.05 -13.73 5.73
N PHE A 188 11.81 -13.81 4.63
CA PHE A 188 11.67 -12.89 3.50
C PHE A 188 10.34 -13.09 2.75
N LYS A 189 9.95 -14.34 2.41
CA LYS A 189 8.63 -14.65 1.84
C LYS A 189 7.49 -14.09 2.70
N LEU A 190 7.58 -14.26 4.02
CA LEU A 190 6.58 -13.82 4.99
C LEU A 190 6.32 -12.30 4.88
N ARG A 191 7.35 -11.48 4.67
CA ARG A 191 7.20 -10.01 4.50
C ARG A 191 6.31 -9.61 3.33
N SER A 192 6.21 -10.47 2.31
CA SER A 192 5.35 -10.34 1.13
C SER A 192 4.06 -11.18 1.20
N ALA A 193 3.71 -11.75 2.35
CA ALA A 193 2.49 -12.53 2.52
C ALA A 193 1.21 -11.70 2.26
N THR A 194 0.15 -12.41 1.88
CA THR A 194 -1.25 -11.94 1.85
C THR A 194 -2.03 -12.60 2.98
N VAL A 195 -3.24 -12.12 3.29
CA VAL A 195 -4.13 -12.71 4.31
C VAL A 195 -4.33 -14.22 4.07
N GLU A 196 -4.50 -14.61 2.80
CA GLU A 196 -4.75 -15.99 2.36
C GLU A 196 -3.50 -16.88 2.41
N THR A 197 -2.31 -16.32 2.18
CA THR A 197 -1.04 -17.08 2.13
C THR A 197 -0.31 -17.12 3.47
N LEU A 198 -0.66 -16.24 4.40
CA LEU A 198 -0.03 -16.18 5.73
C LEU A 198 -0.04 -17.54 6.47
N PRO A 199 -1.15 -18.30 6.58
CA PRO A 199 -1.14 -19.56 7.36
C PRO A 199 -0.16 -20.59 6.82
N ALA A 200 -0.03 -20.70 5.49
CA ALA A 200 0.91 -21.61 4.84
C ALA A 200 2.37 -21.16 5.04
N LEU A 201 2.64 -19.85 5.03
CA LEU A 201 3.98 -19.31 5.27
C LEU A 201 4.39 -19.33 6.75
N GLU A 202 3.43 -19.27 7.68
CA GLU A 202 3.68 -19.55 9.10
C GLU A 202 4.06 -21.02 9.33
N GLN A 203 3.38 -21.96 8.65
CA GLN A 203 3.76 -23.37 8.68
C GLN A 203 5.15 -23.59 8.05
N GLU A 204 5.42 -23.02 6.85
CA GLU A 204 6.75 -23.12 6.22
C GLU A 204 7.85 -22.57 7.15
N LEU A 205 7.56 -21.50 7.90
CA LEU A 205 8.51 -20.93 8.87
C LEU A 205 8.70 -21.83 10.09
N ALA A 206 7.63 -22.44 10.63
CA ALA A 206 7.72 -23.36 11.74
C ALA A 206 8.52 -24.62 11.37
N GLU A 207 8.28 -25.19 10.19
CA GLU A 207 9.03 -26.34 9.66
C GLU A 207 10.50 -25.98 9.39
N ALA A 208 10.78 -24.81 8.80
CA ALA A 208 12.14 -24.34 8.57
C ALA A 208 12.89 -24.07 9.90
N LEU A 209 12.24 -23.47 10.89
CA LEU A 209 12.80 -23.31 12.23
C LEU A 209 13.09 -24.68 12.86
N GLN A 210 12.13 -25.60 12.88
CA GLN A 210 12.30 -26.95 13.46
C GLN A 210 13.46 -27.73 12.81
N ARG A 211 13.60 -27.65 11.48
CA ARG A 211 14.63 -28.38 10.74
C ARG A 211 16.03 -27.76 10.82
N GLU A 212 16.12 -26.42 10.88
CA GLU A 212 17.38 -25.70 10.71
C GLU A 212 17.94 -25.12 12.03
N LEU A 213 17.14 -24.96 13.11
CA LEU A 213 17.63 -24.52 14.42
C LEU A 213 18.76 -25.39 15.00
N PRO A 214 18.72 -26.74 14.93
CA PRO A 214 19.78 -27.59 15.49
C PRO A 214 21.17 -27.32 14.91
N ASN A 215 21.23 -26.76 13.69
CA ASN A 215 22.47 -26.35 13.03
C ASN A 215 22.91 -24.91 13.39
N CYS A 216 22.00 -24.08 13.92
CA CYS A 216 22.23 -22.67 14.25
C CYS A 216 22.75 -22.46 15.69
N ILE A 217 23.74 -23.25 16.12
CA ILE A 217 24.08 -23.43 17.54
C ILE A 217 24.50 -22.12 18.26
N GLY A 218 25.14 -21.17 17.56
CA GLY A 218 25.54 -19.87 18.12
C GLY A 218 24.58 -18.71 17.84
N MET A 219 23.56 -18.91 16.98
CA MET A 219 22.70 -17.82 16.48
C MET A 219 21.19 -18.11 16.55
N SER A 220 20.78 -19.32 16.95
CA SER A 220 19.38 -19.78 17.03
C SER A 220 18.45 -18.79 17.72
N GLU A 221 18.80 -18.31 18.91
CA GLU A 221 17.98 -17.34 19.67
C GLU A 221 17.73 -16.04 18.89
N LYS A 222 18.76 -15.53 18.18
CA LYS A 222 18.63 -14.33 17.34
C LYS A 222 17.75 -14.58 16.13
N VAL A 223 17.93 -15.72 15.45
CA VAL A 223 17.15 -16.08 14.26
C VAL A 223 15.68 -16.33 14.62
N THR A 224 15.38 -16.98 15.75
CA THR A 224 14.02 -17.14 16.26
C THR A 224 13.39 -15.79 16.64
N LYS A 225 14.15 -14.88 17.26
CA LYS A 225 13.68 -13.52 17.56
C LYS A 225 13.44 -12.67 16.31
N GLU A 226 14.33 -12.73 15.31
CA GLU A 226 14.15 -12.10 13.99
C GLU A 226 12.88 -12.61 13.30
N ALA A 227 12.68 -13.93 13.29
CA ALA A 227 11.53 -14.59 12.67
C ALA A 227 10.21 -14.21 13.36
N GLY A 228 10.15 -14.33 14.70
CA GLY A 228 8.96 -14.00 15.48
C GLY A 228 8.57 -12.52 15.41
N ALA A 229 9.55 -11.61 15.44
CA ALA A 229 9.29 -10.16 15.32
C ALA A 229 8.71 -9.78 13.95
N VAL A 230 9.18 -10.40 12.87
CA VAL A 230 8.61 -10.19 11.52
C VAL A 230 7.19 -10.76 11.44
N LEU A 231 6.95 -11.96 12.01
CA LEU A 231 5.65 -12.61 12.03
C LEU A 231 4.59 -11.80 12.81
N GLU A 232 4.92 -11.24 13.98
CA GLU A 232 3.98 -10.39 14.73
C GLU A 232 3.78 -9.00 14.10
N ASP A 233 4.77 -8.40 13.42
CA ASP A 233 4.55 -7.19 12.60
C ASP A 233 3.49 -7.45 11.51
N ILE A 234 3.61 -8.58 10.81
CA ILE A 234 2.70 -8.96 9.72
C ILE A 234 1.29 -9.23 10.26
N LYS A 235 1.17 -9.98 11.36
CA LYS A 235 -0.12 -10.16 12.06
C LYS A 235 -0.70 -8.84 12.54
N GLY A 236 0.12 -7.95 13.08
CA GLY A 236 -0.28 -6.61 13.50
C GLY A 236 -0.78 -5.75 12.33
N ARG A 237 -0.14 -5.82 11.16
CA ARG A 237 -0.58 -5.16 9.93
C ARG A 237 -1.92 -5.71 9.43
N PHE A 238 -2.12 -7.04 9.44
CA PHE A 238 -3.40 -7.63 9.02
C PHE A 238 -4.54 -7.38 10.01
N ARG A 239 -4.31 -7.44 11.33
CA ARG A 239 -5.33 -7.05 12.33
C ARG A 239 -5.81 -5.61 12.07
N LYS A 240 -4.88 -4.65 11.94
CA LYS A 240 -5.20 -3.25 11.62
C LYS A 240 -5.90 -3.07 10.27
N ALA A 241 -5.56 -3.86 9.26
CA ALA A 241 -6.22 -3.81 7.95
C ALA A 241 -7.66 -4.31 8.01
N GLU A 242 -7.92 -5.41 8.74
CA GLU A 242 -9.28 -5.95 8.91
C GLU A 242 -10.11 -5.09 9.87
N GLU A 243 -9.53 -4.56 10.95
CA GLU A 243 -10.15 -3.54 11.81
C GLU A 243 -10.58 -2.30 11.00
N ALA A 244 -9.69 -1.78 10.15
CA ALA A 244 -10.00 -0.64 9.27
C ALA A 244 -11.09 -0.99 8.23
N ARG A 245 -11.08 -2.21 7.68
CA ARG A 245 -12.09 -2.70 6.74
C ARG A 245 -13.46 -2.84 7.41
N LEU A 246 -13.52 -3.44 8.61
CA LEU A 246 -14.74 -3.57 9.41
C LEU A 246 -15.28 -2.21 9.83
N GLU A 247 -14.42 -1.26 10.17
CA GLU A 247 -14.81 0.12 10.49
C GLU A 247 -15.33 0.89 9.26
N VAL A 248 -14.76 0.65 8.07
CA VAL A 248 -15.27 1.19 6.80
C VAL A 248 -16.62 0.57 6.44
N GLU A 249 -16.79 -0.74 6.56
CA GLU A 249 -18.06 -1.41 6.27
C GLU A 249 -19.15 -1.04 7.30
N ARG A 250 -18.78 -0.87 8.59
CA ARG A 250 -19.68 -0.32 9.62
C ARG A 250 -20.15 1.09 9.25
N LYS A 251 -19.23 2.01 8.94
CA LYS A 251 -19.59 3.38 8.50
C LYS A 251 -20.42 3.40 7.22
N ARG A 252 -20.16 2.47 6.30
CA ARG A 252 -20.93 2.28 5.07
C ARG A 252 -22.36 1.84 5.41
N GLN A 253 -22.53 0.81 6.25
CA GLN A 253 -23.83 0.33 6.69
C GLN A 253 -24.62 1.41 7.46
N GLU A 254 -23.98 2.09 8.42
CA GLU A 254 -24.56 3.23 9.15
C GLU A 254 -25.02 4.36 8.19
N SER A 255 -24.27 4.62 7.11
CA SER A 255 -24.66 5.59 6.10
C SER A 255 -25.86 5.15 5.24
N ILE A 256 -25.97 3.85 4.95
CA ILE A 256 -27.09 3.26 4.19
C ILE A 256 -28.36 3.26 5.04
N GLU A 257 -28.29 2.81 6.30
CA GLU A 257 -29.41 2.81 7.23
C GLU A 257 -29.92 4.23 7.49
N ARG A 258 -29.00 5.19 7.70
CA ARG A 258 -29.34 6.61 7.81
C ARG A 258 -30.00 7.15 6.54
N ALA A 259 -29.52 6.79 5.36
CA ALA A 259 -30.15 7.19 4.10
C ALA A 259 -31.57 6.62 3.95
N GLN A 260 -31.77 5.34 4.30
CA GLN A 260 -33.08 4.68 4.25
C GLN A 260 -34.08 5.31 5.23
N GLU A 261 -33.68 5.60 6.47
CA GLU A 261 -34.54 6.27 7.45
C GLU A 261 -34.91 7.69 7.01
N LEU A 262 -33.96 8.44 6.43
CA LEU A 262 -34.24 9.78 5.89
C LEU A 262 -35.21 9.75 4.69
N LEU A 263 -35.13 8.73 3.83
CA LEU A 263 -36.08 8.49 2.73
C LEU A 263 -37.47 8.06 3.26
N ARG A 264 -37.52 7.23 4.32
CA ARG A 264 -38.77 6.83 4.98
C ARG A 264 -39.49 8.04 5.61
N GLN A 265 -38.75 8.91 6.28
CA GLN A 265 -39.27 10.19 6.81
C GLN A 265 -39.80 11.09 5.68
N LEU A 266 -39.09 11.19 4.56
CA LEU A 266 -39.54 11.96 3.39
C LEU A 266 -40.83 11.40 2.78
N SER A 267 -40.98 10.07 2.69
CA SER A 267 -42.24 9.46 2.22
C SER A 267 -43.40 9.81 3.15
N GLY A 268 -43.21 9.75 4.47
CA GLY A 268 -44.23 10.15 5.44
C GLY A 268 -44.64 11.63 5.34
N PHE A 269 -43.69 12.55 5.08
CA PHE A 269 -44.02 13.96 4.84
C PHE A 269 -44.79 14.15 3.51
N ILE A 270 -44.43 13.41 2.46
CA ILE A 270 -45.13 13.45 1.17
C ILE A 270 -46.55 12.86 1.29
N GLU A 271 -46.74 11.77 2.02
CA GLU A 271 -48.06 11.17 2.26
C GLU A 271 -48.97 12.10 3.08
N ALA A 272 -48.42 12.82 4.06
CA ALA A 272 -49.13 13.87 4.78
C ALA A 272 -49.51 15.06 3.87
N ALA A 273 -48.65 15.43 2.92
CA ALA A 273 -48.94 16.45 1.92
C ALA A 273 -50.00 15.97 0.90
N GLU A 274 -49.91 14.74 0.39
CA GLU A 274 -50.90 14.11 -0.51
C GLU A 274 -52.29 14.05 0.13
N SER A 275 -52.36 13.67 1.41
CA SER A 275 -53.60 13.66 2.18
C SER A 275 -54.20 15.06 2.32
N ALA A 276 -53.38 16.07 2.65
CA ALA A 276 -53.82 17.45 2.74
C ALA A 276 -54.26 18.02 1.37
N CYS A 277 -53.57 17.69 0.28
CA CYS A 277 -53.96 18.09 -1.08
C CYS A 277 -55.34 17.53 -1.48
N LYS A 278 -55.66 16.30 -1.08
CA LYS A 278 -57.00 15.69 -1.31
C LYS A 278 -58.09 16.43 -0.53
N GLY A 279 -57.87 16.69 0.77
CA GLY A 279 -58.82 17.47 1.58
C GLY A 279 -59.04 18.90 1.05
N LEU A 280 -57.99 19.57 0.58
CA LEU A 280 -58.08 20.88 -0.07
C LEU A 280 -58.92 20.84 -1.35
N ALA A 281 -58.75 19.79 -2.18
CA ALA A 281 -59.53 19.60 -3.40
C ALA A 281 -61.01 19.30 -3.11
N GLU A 282 -61.30 18.49 -2.09
CA GLU A 282 -62.66 18.16 -1.66
C GLU A 282 -63.40 19.39 -1.10
N GLU A 283 -62.78 20.16 -0.22
CA GLU A 283 -63.39 21.39 0.33
C GLU A 283 -63.57 22.49 -0.74
N SER A 284 -62.59 22.64 -1.64
CA SER A 284 -62.70 23.53 -2.81
C SER A 284 -63.88 23.13 -3.72
N ALA A 285 -64.01 21.83 -4.03
CA ALA A 285 -65.11 21.31 -4.84
C ALA A 285 -66.49 21.43 -4.15
N ARG A 286 -66.55 21.25 -2.83
CA ARG A 286 -67.74 21.47 -2.00
C ARG A 286 -68.18 22.93 -2.03
N MET A 287 -67.24 23.88 -1.91
CA MET A 287 -67.53 25.31 -2.05
C MET A 287 -68.01 25.65 -3.46
N ALA A 288 -67.36 25.13 -4.50
CA ALA A 288 -67.72 25.39 -5.89
C ALA A 288 -69.13 24.88 -6.26
N LYS A 289 -69.58 23.77 -5.67
CA LYS A 289 -70.94 23.22 -5.86
C LYS A 289 -72.00 24.02 -5.10
N ASN A 290 -71.78 24.30 -3.82
CA ASN A 290 -72.83 24.83 -2.94
C ASN A 290 -72.89 26.37 -2.95
N GLY A 291 -71.79 27.04 -3.31
CA GLY A 291 -71.61 28.49 -3.18
C GLY A 291 -72.59 29.36 -3.97
N ALA A 292 -73.25 28.82 -5.00
CA ALA A 292 -74.20 29.57 -5.84
C ALA A 292 -75.47 30.01 -5.07
N GLU A 293 -75.85 29.27 -4.02
CA GLU A 293 -77.04 29.59 -3.22
C GLU A 293 -76.72 30.35 -1.93
N MET A 294 -75.50 30.19 -1.41
CA MET A 294 -75.00 30.72 -0.13
C MET A 294 -75.03 32.26 -0.06
N THR A 295 -75.21 32.78 1.16
CA THR A 295 -75.11 34.22 1.44
C THR A 295 -73.65 34.68 1.45
N GLN A 296 -73.43 36.01 1.38
CA GLN A 296 -72.08 36.58 1.37
C GLN A 296 -71.25 36.12 2.60
N SER A 297 -71.84 36.12 3.80
CA SER A 297 -71.14 35.70 5.03
C SER A 297 -70.73 34.23 5.01
N GLU A 298 -71.55 33.36 4.41
CA GLU A 298 -71.25 31.93 4.30
C GLU A 298 -70.18 31.65 3.24
N VAL A 299 -70.21 32.38 2.11
CA VAL A 299 -69.16 32.32 1.08
C VAL A 299 -67.82 32.79 1.65
N GLU A 300 -67.80 33.86 2.47
CA GLU A 300 -66.60 34.33 3.17
C GLU A 300 -66.10 33.32 4.22
N ALA A 301 -66.99 32.70 4.98
CA ALA A 301 -66.63 31.68 5.97
C ALA A 301 -66.03 30.42 5.33
N SER A 302 -66.68 29.86 4.29
CA SER A 302 -66.13 28.70 3.55
C SER A 302 -64.93 29.06 2.69
N ALA A 303 -64.74 30.33 2.31
CA ALA A 303 -63.49 30.75 1.70
C ALA A 303 -62.33 30.67 2.69
N LYS A 304 -62.55 31.10 3.94
CA LYS A 304 -61.54 31.06 4.98
C LYS A 304 -61.07 29.63 5.27
N THR A 305 -61.97 28.64 5.38
CA THR A 305 -61.58 27.25 5.67
C THR A 305 -60.74 26.63 4.55
N VAL A 306 -61.05 26.94 3.29
CA VAL A 306 -60.26 26.47 2.13
C VAL A 306 -58.92 27.20 2.03
N ASP A 307 -58.86 28.51 2.33
CA ASP A 307 -57.58 29.23 2.44
C ASP A 307 -56.69 28.67 3.57
N GLU A 308 -57.25 28.34 4.73
CA GLU A 308 -56.53 27.73 5.85
C GLU A 308 -55.97 26.35 5.46
N ALA A 309 -56.77 25.48 4.85
CA ALA A 309 -56.30 24.21 4.27
C ALA A 309 -55.20 24.43 3.21
N GLY A 310 -55.33 25.48 2.39
CA GLY A 310 -54.34 25.88 1.40
C GLY A 310 -53.03 26.41 2.01
N THR A 311 -53.02 26.85 3.27
CA THR A 311 -51.78 27.19 4.00
C THR A 311 -51.14 25.95 4.63
N ASP A 312 -51.93 25.02 5.17
CA ASP A 312 -51.45 23.74 5.71
C ASP A 312 -50.77 22.87 4.65
N VAL A 313 -51.38 22.73 3.46
CA VAL A 313 -50.78 22.04 2.30
C VAL A 313 -49.40 22.63 1.95
N ARG A 314 -49.29 23.95 1.87
CA ARG A 314 -48.01 24.62 1.54
C ARG A 314 -46.98 24.52 2.67
N ALA A 315 -47.39 24.48 3.93
CA ALA A 315 -46.50 24.20 5.05
C ALA A 315 -45.91 22.77 4.96
N LYS A 316 -46.73 21.77 4.61
CA LYS A 316 -46.31 20.37 4.44
C LYS A 316 -45.40 20.18 3.21
N LEU A 317 -45.73 20.80 2.08
CA LEU A 317 -44.85 20.80 0.89
C LEU A 317 -43.51 21.51 1.14
N LYS A 318 -43.52 22.60 1.93
CA LYS A 318 -42.28 23.22 2.39
C LYS A 318 -41.47 22.29 3.30
N ALA A 319 -42.09 21.59 4.26
CA ALA A 319 -41.38 20.63 5.11
C ALA A 319 -40.70 19.50 4.31
N CYS A 320 -41.35 19.00 3.24
CA CYS A 320 -40.74 18.06 2.29
C CYS A 320 -39.49 18.68 1.62
N SER A 321 -39.62 19.92 1.15
CA SER A 321 -38.56 20.66 0.44
C SER A 321 -37.36 20.97 1.35
N ASP A 322 -37.61 21.43 2.58
CA ASP A 322 -36.59 21.75 3.58
C ASP A 322 -35.86 20.47 4.02
N HIS A 323 -36.55 19.34 4.17
CA HIS A 323 -35.93 18.04 4.47
C HIS A 323 -35.04 17.55 3.31
N ILE A 324 -35.48 17.71 2.06
CA ILE A 324 -34.66 17.42 0.87
C ILE A 324 -33.42 18.32 0.81
N LEU A 325 -33.55 19.61 1.16
CA LEU A 325 -32.43 20.55 1.17
C LEU A 325 -31.39 20.19 2.25
N GLN A 326 -31.83 19.82 3.46
CA GLN A 326 -30.95 19.46 4.57
C GLN A 326 -30.31 18.07 4.41
N ASN A 327 -31.09 17.08 3.96
CA ASN A 327 -30.70 15.67 3.99
C ASN A 327 -30.39 15.06 2.59
N GLY A 328 -30.60 15.81 1.51
CA GLY A 328 -30.53 15.30 0.13
C GLY A 328 -29.18 14.69 -0.28
N VAL A 329 -28.06 15.16 0.29
CA VAL A 329 -26.73 14.57 0.05
C VAL A 329 -26.64 13.18 0.70
N ALA A 330 -27.13 13.03 1.93
CA ALA A 330 -27.13 11.74 2.64
C ALA A 330 -28.09 10.74 2.00
N MET A 331 -29.30 11.16 1.60
CA MET A 331 -30.27 10.30 0.92
C MET A 331 -29.74 9.73 -0.41
N ARG A 332 -28.93 10.50 -1.15
CA ARG A 332 -28.26 10.03 -2.39
C ARG A 332 -27.22 8.94 -2.17
N VAL A 333 -26.66 8.78 -0.97
CA VAL A 333 -25.72 7.68 -0.67
C VAL A 333 -26.45 6.33 -0.73
N GLY A 334 -27.71 6.28 -0.26
CA GLY A 334 -28.56 5.11 -0.40
C GLY A 334 -28.81 4.72 -1.85
N ASP A 335 -29.21 5.67 -2.69
CA ASP A 335 -29.43 5.45 -4.13
C ASP A 335 -28.13 5.05 -4.86
N ALA A 336 -26.98 5.65 -4.51
CA ALA A 336 -25.69 5.36 -5.16
C ALA A 336 -25.11 3.98 -4.80
N VAL A 337 -25.33 3.49 -3.57
CA VAL A 337 -24.88 2.16 -3.13
C VAL A 337 -25.90 1.06 -3.49
N ALA A 338 -27.14 1.42 -3.83
CA ALA A 338 -28.15 0.51 -4.37
C ALA A 338 -27.90 0.11 -5.84
N ALA A 339 -26.92 0.71 -6.53
CA ALA A 339 -26.48 0.25 -7.84
C ALA A 339 -25.68 -1.08 -7.69
N PRO A 340 -26.18 -2.22 -8.21
CA PRO A 340 -25.64 -3.53 -7.83
C PRO A 340 -24.32 -3.86 -8.58
N THR A 341 -23.20 -3.87 -7.85
CA THR A 341 -21.92 -4.41 -8.35
C THR A 341 -21.77 -5.92 -8.12
N LYS A 342 -22.88 -6.64 -7.90
CA LYS A 342 -22.99 -8.11 -7.88
C LYS A 342 -24.34 -8.50 -8.49
N ALA A 343 -24.37 -9.54 -9.33
CA ALA A 343 -25.51 -9.86 -10.19
C ALA A 343 -26.55 -10.79 -9.54
N ASP A 344 -26.37 -11.14 -8.26
CA ASP A 344 -27.07 -12.25 -7.59
C ASP A 344 -28.06 -11.75 -6.51
N ALA A 345 -28.97 -10.85 -6.89
CA ALA A 345 -30.13 -10.46 -6.08
C ALA A 345 -31.41 -10.56 -6.93
N PRO A 346 -32.47 -11.25 -6.46
CA PRO A 346 -33.70 -11.41 -7.24
C PRO A 346 -34.36 -10.05 -7.50
N ALA A 347 -34.84 -9.85 -8.73
CA ALA A 347 -35.26 -8.55 -9.25
C ALA A 347 -36.53 -7.96 -8.59
N GLU A 348 -37.26 -8.75 -7.80
CA GLU A 348 -38.59 -8.40 -7.27
C GLU A 348 -38.50 -7.40 -6.10
N GLU A 349 -37.49 -7.49 -5.23
CA GLU A 349 -37.33 -6.54 -4.10
C GLU A 349 -36.81 -5.15 -4.53
N GLN A 350 -36.37 -4.98 -5.78
CA GLN A 350 -35.80 -3.72 -6.26
C GLN A 350 -36.85 -2.68 -6.66
N GLN A 351 -38.11 -3.09 -6.88
CA GLN A 351 -39.13 -2.19 -7.42
C GLN A 351 -39.69 -1.20 -6.38
N ASP A 352 -39.88 -1.61 -5.12
CA ASP A 352 -40.63 -0.82 -4.12
C ASP A 352 -39.79 0.06 -3.19
N ARG A 353 -38.45 0.04 -3.28
CA ARG A 353 -37.65 1.02 -2.51
C ARG A 353 -37.94 2.46 -2.98
N PRO A 354 -38.27 3.39 -2.06
CA PRO A 354 -38.57 4.78 -2.39
C PRO A 354 -37.28 5.57 -2.61
N SER A 355 -36.74 5.53 -3.83
CA SER A 355 -35.59 6.35 -4.22
C SER A 355 -35.90 7.84 -4.17
N LEU A 356 -34.88 8.68 -4.00
CA LEU A 356 -35.05 10.13 -3.87
C LEU A 356 -35.74 10.72 -5.11
N ALA A 357 -35.47 10.17 -6.30
CA ALA A 357 -36.10 10.58 -7.55
C ALA A 357 -37.63 10.34 -7.57
N LYS A 358 -38.10 9.16 -7.10
CA LYS A 358 -39.54 8.86 -6.99
C LYS A 358 -40.24 9.79 -6.01
N LEU A 359 -39.61 10.07 -4.86
CA LEU A 359 -40.17 10.94 -3.83
C LEU A 359 -40.23 12.41 -4.29
N VAL A 360 -39.16 12.92 -4.91
CA VAL A 360 -39.16 14.27 -5.51
C VAL A 360 -40.23 14.40 -6.60
N PHE A 361 -40.45 13.36 -7.41
CA PHE A 361 -41.54 13.35 -8.39
C PHE A 361 -42.93 13.46 -7.73
N ARG A 362 -43.23 12.63 -6.72
CA ARG A 362 -44.50 12.73 -5.94
C ARG A 362 -44.70 14.13 -5.36
N MET A 363 -43.67 14.69 -4.72
CA MET A 363 -43.72 16.05 -4.15
C MET A 363 -44.05 17.12 -5.22
N ASN A 364 -43.45 17.01 -6.41
CA ASN A 364 -43.71 17.95 -7.51
C ASN A 364 -45.15 17.83 -8.02
N GLU A 365 -45.70 16.62 -8.16
CA GLU A 365 -47.11 16.43 -8.55
C GLU A 365 -48.08 16.98 -7.49
N CYS A 366 -47.78 16.78 -6.20
CA CYS A 366 -48.55 17.38 -5.10
C CYS A 366 -48.53 18.91 -5.14
N THR A 367 -47.39 19.51 -5.49
CA THR A 367 -47.22 20.96 -5.62
C THR A 367 -48.06 21.50 -6.77
N LYS A 368 -47.99 20.87 -7.95
CA LYS A 368 -48.86 21.21 -9.10
C LYS A 368 -50.35 21.13 -8.75
N LEU A 369 -50.76 20.06 -8.05
CA LEU A 369 -52.16 19.85 -7.65
C LEU A 369 -52.62 20.91 -6.64
N ALA A 370 -51.78 21.25 -5.65
CA ALA A 370 -52.06 22.28 -4.67
C ALA A 370 -52.24 23.66 -5.33
N ASP A 371 -51.32 24.06 -6.20
CA ASP A 371 -51.37 25.36 -6.89
C ASP A 371 -52.54 25.44 -7.89
N ALA A 372 -52.82 24.37 -8.63
CA ALA A 372 -53.99 24.31 -9.52
C ALA A 372 -55.31 24.38 -8.75
N THR A 373 -55.42 23.68 -7.62
CA THR A 373 -56.58 23.75 -6.73
C THR A 373 -56.73 25.14 -6.12
N GLN A 374 -55.66 25.76 -5.63
CA GLN A 374 -55.73 27.11 -5.06
C GLN A 374 -56.07 28.17 -6.11
N ALA A 375 -55.53 28.06 -7.34
CA ALA A 375 -55.81 29.00 -8.42
C ALA A 375 -57.29 28.93 -8.86
N SER A 376 -57.81 27.72 -9.08
CA SER A 376 -59.22 27.51 -9.42
C SER A 376 -60.16 27.91 -8.27
N PHE A 377 -59.82 27.58 -7.02
CA PHE A 377 -60.51 28.08 -5.82
C PHE A 377 -60.54 29.61 -5.77
N THR A 378 -59.42 30.30 -6.03
CA THR A 378 -59.34 31.76 -5.96
C THR A 378 -60.28 32.42 -6.98
N LEU A 379 -60.40 31.84 -8.17
CA LEU A 379 -61.35 32.27 -9.20
C LEU A 379 -62.80 31.98 -8.78
N ALA A 380 -63.07 30.79 -8.23
CA ALA A 380 -64.39 30.41 -7.70
C ALA A 380 -64.84 31.35 -6.58
N LYS A 381 -64.02 31.56 -5.55
CA LYS A 381 -64.20 32.51 -4.44
C LYS A 381 -64.58 33.91 -4.95
N GLN A 382 -63.84 34.44 -5.93
CA GLN A 382 -64.16 35.76 -6.52
C GLN A 382 -65.49 35.76 -7.28
N SER A 383 -65.83 34.70 -8.00
CA SER A 383 -67.10 34.58 -8.72
C SER A 383 -68.28 34.49 -7.75
N LEU A 384 -68.20 33.57 -6.80
CA LEU A 384 -69.22 33.34 -5.77
C LEU A 384 -69.47 34.58 -4.91
N HIS A 385 -68.42 35.29 -4.47
CA HIS A 385 -68.58 36.55 -3.75
C HIS A 385 -69.27 37.62 -4.61
N LYS A 386 -68.92 37.75 -5.91
CA LYS A 386 -69.62 38.67 -6.84
C LYS A 386 -71.10 38.29 -7.00
N MET A 387 -71.40 36.99 -7.11
CA MET A 387 -72.77 36.47 -7.21
C MET A 387 -73.57 36.71 -5.92
N ALA A 388 -73.02 36.43 -4.74
CA ALA A 388 -73.67 36.66 -3.45
C ALA A 388 -73.94 38.16 -3.20
N VAL A 389 -72.98 39.04 -3.52
CA VAL A 389 -73.16 40.50 -3.45
C VAL A 389 -74.20 40.99 -4.46
N ALA A 390 -74.27 40.40 -5.66
CA ALA A 390 -75.30 40.72 -6.65
C ALA A 390 -76.69 40.26 -6.18
N LYS A 391 -76.82 39.02 -5.69
CA LYS A 391 -78.05 38.44 -5.12
C LYS A 391 -78.56 39.29 -3.96
N HIS A 392 -77.71 39.65 -3.00
CA HIS A 392 -78.09 40.53 -1.88
C HIS A 392 -78.54 41.92 -2.34
N LYS A 393 -77.87 42.53 -3.33
CA LYS A 393 -78.29 43.83 -3.91
C LYS A 393 -79.62 43.73 -4.67
N MET A 394 -79.85 42.63 -5.39
CA MET A 394 -81.13 42.35 -6.03
C MET A 394 -82.22 42.18 -4.97
N GLU A 395 -82.07 41.25 -4.02
CA GLU A 395 -83.00 41.04 -2.91
C GLU A 395 -83.34 42.32 -2.14
N ALA A 396 -82.37 43.19 -1.87
CA ALA A 396 -82.62 44.48 -1.22
C ALA A 396 -83.47 45.41 -2.11
N SER A 397 -83.21 45.44 -3.41
CA SER A 397 -84.03 46.18 -4.39
C SER A 397 -85.39 45.53 -4.63
N GLU A 398 -85.52 44.22 -4.47
CA GLU A 398 -86.78 43.49 -4.53
C GLU A 398 -87.65 43.78 -3.31
N LYS A 399 -87.11 43.65 -2.10
CA LYS A 399 -87.77 44.02 -0.84
C LYS A 399 -88.19 45.50 -0.84
N GLN A 400 -87.48 46.36 -1.57
CA GLN A 400 -87.86 47.76 -1.80
C GLN A 400 -89.00 47.90 -2.84
N PHE A 401 -89.00 47.13 -3.93
CA PHE A 401 -90.14 47.07 -4.88
C PHE A 401 -91.40 46.54 -4.20
N ASP A 402 -91.30 45.40 -3.51
CA ASP A 402 -92.41 44.68 -2.89
C ASP A 402 -93.04 45.49 -1.71
N ARG A 403 -92.28 46.42 -1.09
CA ARG A 403 -92.78 47.40 -0.11
C ARG A 403 -93.71 48.46 -0.72
N TYR A 404 -93.52 48.80 -1.99
CA TYR A 404 -94.21 49.93 -2.65
C TYR A 404 -95.12 49.54 -3.82
N GLY A 405 -94.97 48.34 -4.39
CA GLY A 405 -95.79 47.85 -5.50
C GLY A 405 -97.25 47.58 -5.12
N GLY A 406 -98.12 47.61 -6.14
CA GLY A 406 -99.52 47.20 -6.01
C GLY A 406 -99.67 45.67 -5.94
N LYS A 407 -100.87 45.21 -5.58
CA LYS A 407 -101.22 43.78 -5.45
C LYS A 407 -100.93 42.95 -6.71
N ASP A 408 -100.91 43.60 -7.88
CA ASP A 408 -100.73 42.96 -9.19
C ASP A 408 -99.25 42.71 -9.56
N SER A 409 -98.31 42.83 -8.60
CA SER A 409 -96.84 42.73 -8.82
C SER A 409 -96.27 43.78 -9.80
N MET A 410 -96.93 44.93 -9.86
CA MET A 410 -96.62 46.08 -10.73
C MET A 410 -96.62 47.37 -9.89
N MET A 411 -95.72 48.31 -10.18
CA MET A 411 -95.79 49.68 -9.63
C MET A 411 -96.59 50.60 -10.55
N THR A 412 -97.69 51.16 -10.06
CA THR A 412 -98.48 52.19 -10.78
C THR A 412 -97.86 53.58 -10.63
N LYS A 413 -98.37 54.57 -11.37
CA LYS A 413 -97.91 55.98 -11.27
C LYS A 413 -97.94 56.52 -9.82
N LYS A 414 -98.96 56.14 -9.04
CA LYS A 414 -99.12 56.55 -7.62
C LYS A 414 -98.09 55.88 -6.71
N ASP A 415 -97.71 54.64 -7.01
CA ASP A 415 -96.74 53.88 -6.22
C ASP A 415 -95.33 54.42 -6.38
N VAL A 416 -94.99 54.88 -7.60
CA VAL A 416 -93.73 55.58 -7.87
C VAL A 416 -93.70 56.96 -7.21
N GLU A 417 -94.82 57.69 -7.19
CA GLU A 417 -94.92 58.96 -6.47
C GLU A 417 -94.76 58.76 -4.95
N LYS A 418 -95.39 57.72 -4.38
CA LYS A 418 -95.23 57.31 -2.98
C LYS A 418 -93.78 56.96 -2.68
N TYR A 419 -93.14 56.13 -3.51
CA TYR A 419 -91.72 55.75 -3.41
C TYR A 419 -90.79 56.96 -3.37
N ALA A 420 -90.95 57.90 -4.31
CA ALA A 420 -90.15 59.12 -4.37
C ALA A 420 -90.35 60.01 -3.12
N LYS A 421 -91.58 60.10 -2.60
CA LYS A 421 -91.89 60.86 -1.40
C LYS A 421 -91.34 60.21 -0.12
N SER A 422 -91.43 58.89 0.04
CA SER A 422 -91.00 58.22 1.27
C SER A 422 -89.49 57.99 1.36
N GLU A 423 -88.86 57.51 0.29
CA GLU A 423 -87.44 57.10 0.33
C GLU A 423 -86.49 58.26 0.01
N PHE A 424 -86.99 59.32 -0.63
CA PHE A 424 -86.18 60.46 -1.09
C PHE A 424 -86.72 61.85 -0.72
N GLN A 425 -87.83 61.93 0.02
CA GLN A 425 -88.52 63.16 0.41
C GLN A 425 -88.83 64.09 -0.78
N PHE A 426 -89.12 63.49 -1.95
CA PHE A 426 -89.26 64.20 -3.21
C PHE A 426 -90.62 63.94 -3.87
N SER A 427 -91.39 65.01 -4.10
CA SER A 427 -92.61 64.94 -4.91
C SER A 427 -92.25 65.01 -6.40
N MET A 428 -92.34 63.89 -7.12
CA MET A 428 -91.98 63.84 -8.53
C MET A 428 -93.01 64.62 -9.39
N PRO A 429 -92.59 65.59 -10.23
CA PRO A 429 -93.51 66.34 -11.09
C PRO A 429 -94.21 65.42 -12.10
N ALA A 430 -95.52 65.63 -12.34
CA ALA A 430 -96.33 64.77 -13.21
C ALA A 430 -95.70 64.54 -14.60
N ALA A 431 -95.18 65.60 -15.25
CA ALA A 431 -94.49 65.51 -16.53
C ALA A 431 -93.27 64.57 -16.51
N ALA A 432 -92.52 64.50 -15.40
CA ALA A 432 -91.40 63.57 -15.24
C ALA A 432 -91.87 62.12 -15.03
N ILE A 433 -93.04 61.91 -14.42
CA ILE A 433 -93.68 60.57 -14.35
C ILE A 433 -94.06 60.10 -15.77
N GLU A 434 -94.55 61.00 -16.62
CA GLU A 434 -94.93 60.67 -18.00
C GLU A 434 -93.73 60.47 -18.94
N GLU A 435 -92.69 61.29 -18.82
CA GLU A 435 -91.42 61.08 -19.52
C GLU A 435 -90.81 59.73 -19.15
N MET A 436 -90.84 59.36 -17.87
CA MET A 436 -90.43 58.02 -17.41
C MET A 436 -91.33 56.92 -18.01
N TRP A 437 -92.66 57.06 -17.99
CA TRP A 437 -93.57 56.05 -18.54
C TRP A 437 -93.34 55.80 -20.04
N LYS A 438 -93.00 56.85 -20.81
CA LYS A 438 -92.58 56.75 -22.21
C LYS A 438 -91.22 56.06 -22.35
N ALA A 439 -90.22 56.49 -21.58
CA ALA A 439 -88.86 55.94 -21.63
C ALA A 439 -88.75 54.46 -21.21
N LEU A 440 -89.64 53.99 -20.33
CA LEU A 440 -89.75 52.59 -19.92
C LEU A 440 -90.49 51.71 -20.95
N ALA A 441 -90.97 52.27 -22.08
CA ALA A 441 -91.71 51.57 -23.13
C ALA A 441 -92.91 50.73 -22.63
N VAL A 442 -93.56 51.19 -21.55
CA VAL A 442 -94.64 50.45 -20.87
C VAL A 442 -95.92 50.33 -21.72
N GLY A 443 -96.08 51.20 -22.72
CA GLY A 443 -97.27 51.25 -23.57
C GLY A 443 -98.54 51.47 -22.75
N ASP A 444 -99.61 50.74 -23.07
CA ASP A 444 -100.88 50.76 -22.34
C ASP A 444 -100.87 49.96 -21.02
N ALA A 445 -99.74 49.35 -20.63
CA ALA A 445 -99.68 48.57 -19.41
C ALA A 445 -99.79 49.46 -18.15
N LYS A 446 -100.62 49.02 -17.20
CA LYS A 446 -101.05 49.85 -16.04
C LYS A 446 -99.95 50.08 -14.99
N GLY A 447 -98.79 49.42 -15.11
CA GLY A 447 -97.71 49.54 -14.14
C GLY A 447 -96.38 48.94 -14.62
N VAL A 448 -95.33 49.23 -13.87
CA VAL A 448 -93.94 48.83 -14.15
C VAL A 448 -93.64 47.49 -13.45
N LYS A 449 -93.13 46.50 -14.20
CA LYS A 449 -92.70 45.21 -13.67
C LYS A 449 -91.45 45.33 -12.80
N LYS A 450 -91.29 44.42 -11.84
CA LYS A 450 -90.14 44.28 -10.93
C LYS A 450 -88.77 44.38 -11.62
N ALA A 451 -88.61 43.76 -12.80
CA ALA A 451 -87.38 43.82 -13.62
C ALA A 451 -86.98 45.25 -14.07
N HIS A 452 -87.94 46.16 -14.24
CA HIS A 452 -87.70 47.55 -14.66
C HIS A 452 -87.58 48.52 -13.47
N PHE A 453 -87.67 48.06 -12.23
CA PHE A 453 -87.62 48.92 -11.04
C PHE A 453 -86.31 49.73 -10.96
N GLN A 454 -85.17 49.17 -11.35
CA GLN A 454 -83.91 49.92 -11.38
C GLN A 454 -83.95 51.12 -12.33
N GLN A 455 -84.70 51.03 -13.44
CA GLN A 455 -84.90 52.15 -14.37
C GLN A 455 -85.81 53.23 -13.76
N VAL A 456 -86.83 52.84 -12.97
CA VAL A 456 -87.63 53.78 -12.14
C VAL A 456 -86.74 54.52 -11.13
N ARG A 457 -85.83 53.82 -10.44
CA ARG A 457 -84.89 54.44 -9.49
C ARG A 457 -83.98 55.47 -10.17
N VAL A 458 -83.48 55.16 -11.37
CA VAL A 458 -82.69 56.09 -12.19
C VAL A 458 -83.52 57.32 -12.61
N ALA A 459 -84.75 57.12 -13.09
CA ALA A 459 -85.62 58.22 -13.50
C ALA A 459 -86.03 59.15 -12.34
N VAL A 460 -86.32 58.59 -11.16
CA VAL A 460 -86.53 59.38 -9.92
C VAL A 460 -85.26 60.17 -9.56
N GLY A 461 -84.08 59.57 -9.73
CA GLY A 461 -82.79 60.26 -9.57
C GLY A 461 -82.62 61.45 -10.54
N ILE A 462 -82.89 61.24 -11.83
CA ILE A 462 -82.84 62.29 -12.87
C ILE A 462 -83.84 63.42 -12.55
N ALA A 463 -85.07 63.09 -12.14
CA ALA A 463 -86.07 64.07 -11.76
C ALA A 463 -85.64 64.92 -10.55
N ARG A 464 -84.95 64.31 -9.56
CA ARG A 464 -84.38 65.01 -8.39
C ARG A 464 -83.27 65.98 -8.75
N GLU A 465 -82.30 65.58 -9.60
CA GLU A 465 -81.25 66.51 -10.02
C GLU A 465 -81.79 67.61 -10.94
N ARG A 466 -82.70 67.30 -11.89
CA ARG A 466 -83.39 68.33 -12.69
C ARG A 466 -84.12 69.36 -11.81
N ALA A 467 -84.74 68.93 -10.71
CA ALA A 467 -85.39 69.84 -9.76
C ALA A 467 -84.38 70.70 -8.97
N LYS A 468 -83.24 70.13 -8.56
CA LYS A 468 -82.13 70.90 -7.96
C LYS A 468 -81.53 71.90 -8.94
N ASP A 469 -81.33 71.52 -10.20
CA ASP A 469 -80.79 72.40 -11.24
C ASP A 469 -81.76 73.52 -11.60
N ALA A 470 -83.07 73.25 -11.61
CA ALA A 470 -84.08 74.30 -11.71
C ALA A 470 -83.96 75.31 -10.55
N LYS A 471 -83.76 74.84 -9.30
CA LYS A 471 -83.55 75.73 -8.15
C LYS A 471 -82.23 76.50 -8.24
N ARG A 472 -81.10 75.85 -8.57
CA ARG A 472 -79.79 76.49 -8.82
C ARG A 472 -79.89 77.57 -9.90
N LYS A 473 -80.61 77.29 -10.99
CA LYS A 473 -80.87 78.24 -12.08
C LYS A 473 -81.73 79.42 -11.63
N ALA A 474 -82.78 79.18 -10.85
CA ALA A 474 -83.62 80.24 -10.28
C ALA A 474 -82.83 81.14 -9.30
N GLU A 475 -82.07 80.55 -8.38
CA GLU A 475 -81.19 81.28 -7.45
C GLU A 475 -80.13 82.12 -8.17
N ARG A 476 -79.59 81.62 -9.29
CA ARG A 476 -78.66 82.38 -10.14
C ARG A 476 -79.38 83.55 -10.83
N LEU A 477 -80.52 83.30 -11.47
CA LEU A 477 -81.33 84.35 -12.13
C LEU A 477 -81.82 85.41 -11.14
N GLU A 478 -82.10 85.05 -9.89
CA GLU A 478 -82.40 86.03 -8.83
C GLU A 478 -81.19 86.87 -8.43
N LYS A 479 -79.99 86.27 -8.35
CA LYS A 479 -78.76 87.03 -8.08
C LYS A 479 -78.42 87.97 -9.23
N GLU A 480 -78.53 87.51 -10.47
CA GLU A 480 -78.38 88.32 -11.68
C GLU A 480 -79.37 89.50 -11.66
N LYS A 481 -80.65 89.27 -11.31
CA LYS A 481 -81.70 90.31 -11.12
C LYS A 481 -81.59 91.16 -9.84
N LYS A 482 -80.56 90.96 -9.02
CA LYS A 482 -80.24 91.77 -7.82
C LYS A 482 -78.89 92.49 -7.96
N LEU A 483 -78.20 92.28 -9.08
CA LEU A 483 -76.93 92.91 -9.46
C LEU A 483 -77.08 93.84 -10.69
N ALA A 484 -78.21 93.73 -11.39
CA ALA A 484 -78.73 94.67 -12.38
C ALA A 484 -79.97 95.39 -11.82
#